data_AF-A0A7C4CMR6-F1
#
_entry.id   AF-A0A7C4CMR6-F1
#
_cell.length_a   1.000
_cell.length_b   1.000
_cell.length_c   1.000
_cell.angle_alpha   90.00
_cell.angle_beta   90.00
_cell.angle_gamma   90.00
#
_symmetry.space_group_name_H-M   'P 1'
#
loop_
_entity.id
_entity.type
_entity.pdbx_description
1 polymer ?
#
loop_
_entity_poly.entity_id
_entity_poly.type
_entity_poly.pdbx_seq_one_letter_code
_entity_poly.pdbx_strand_id
1 'polypeptide(L)'
;MKFPFGVRNEKPVQSQPKPLAILMNNRLMDILTQLKIQSEKLKRTYQRLLARDRTLFEACIRAEQELDRDRAVIYANEIAQLRKMSRTVLRSQISLEKVILRLETVQEFGDVMRALAPATKIIKQVQSELSGLVPEVSAALRTVDEMLETVIIEAGNVTGAQVSVMVSDSEAQKILEEAAEIAAQRMNSQFPQLPETLKDLSSEQSSSNSKLRNP
;
A
#
# COMPACT_ATOMS: atom_id res chain seq x y z
N MET A 1 19.02 -52.61 -38.97
CA MET A 1 19.97 -52.24 -37.91
C MET A 1 19.38 -51.05 -37.16
N LYS A 2 19.30 -51.12 -35.83
CA LYS A 2 18.49 -50.29 -34.93
C LYS A 2 19.05 -48.87 -34.77
N PHE A 3 18.18 -47.86 -34.77
CA PHE A 3 18.45 -46.55 -34.20
C PHE A 3 18.51 -46.65 -32.66
N PRO A 4 19.36 -45.86 -31.98
CA PRO A 4 19.06 -45.42 -30.63
C PRO A 4 18.97 -43.90 -30.56
N PHE A 5 17.88 -43.48 -29.92
CA PHE A 5 17.48 -42.12 -29.61
C PHE A 5 18.47 -41.47 -28.64
N GLY A 6 18.93 -40.27 -28.97
CA GLY A 6 19.59 -39.38 -28.03
C GLY A 6 18.57 -38.80 -27.06
N VAL A 7 18.62 -39.23 -25.80
CA VAL A 7 17.89 -38.61 -24.69
C VAL A 7 18.53 -37.25 -24.43
N ARG A 8 17.86 -36.16 -24.83
CA ARG A 8 18.21 -34.82 -24.36
C ARG A 8 17.83 -34.73 -22.88
N ASN A 9 18.84 -34.72 -22.02
CA ASN A 9 18.68 -34.30 -20.64
C ASN A 9 18.44 -32.79 -20.62
N GLU A 10 17.17 -32.38 -20.65
CA GLU A 10 16.79 -31.04 -20.21
C GLU A 10 17.01 -30.98 -18.70
N LYS A 11 18.10 -30.34 -18.28
CA LYS A 11 18.24 -29.92 -16.87
C LYS A 11 17.05 -29.01 -16.55
N PRO A 12 16.37 -29.17 -15.40
CA PRO A 12 15.32 -28.26 -15.02
C PRO A 12 15.92 -26.86 -14.93
N VAL A 13 15.41 -25.95 -15.73
CA VAL A 13 15.75 -24.53 -15.65
C VAL A 13 15.32 -24.09 -14.25
N GLN A 14 16.28 -24.02 -13.33
CA GLN A 14 16.09 -23.30 -12.07
C GLN A 14 15.77 -21.87 -12.46
N SER A 15 14.49 -21.52 -12.41
CA SER A 15 14.01 -20.17 -12.69
C SER A 15 14.59 -19.26 -11.62
N GLN A 16 15.70 -18.60 -11.95
CA GLN A 16 16.19 -17.49 -11.13
C GLN A 16 15.02 -16.54 -10.88
N PRO A 17 14.78 -16.09 -9.63
CA PRO A 17 13.72 -15.15 -9.34
C PRO A 17 13.98 -13.90 -10.19
N LYS A 18 12.94 -13.43 -10.90
CA LYS A 18 13.01 -12.22 -11.75
C LYS A 18 13.62 -11.07 -10.93
N PRO A 19 14.48 -10.21 -11.48
CA PRO A 19 15.16 -9.13 -10.74
C PRO A 19 14.22 -8.26 -9.89
N LEU A 20 12.99 -8.05 -10.38
CA LEU A 20 11.93 -7.32 -9.69
C LEU A 20 11.41 -8.04 -8.43
N ALA A 21 11.30 -9.38 -8.45
CA ALA A 21 10.84 -10.15 -7.29
C ALA A 21 11.83 -10.10 -6.12
N ILE A 22 13.13 -10.03 -6.43
CA ILE A 22 14.19 -9.88 -5.41
C ILE A 22 14.08 -8.51 -4.73
N LEU A 23 13.87 -7.45 -5.52
CA LEU A 23 13.72 -6.08 -4.99
C LEU A 23 12.52 -5.97 -4.05
N MET A 24 11.36 -6.52 -4.44
CA MET A 24 10.14 -6.49 -3.63
C MET A 24 10.32 -7.25 -2.32
N ASN A 25 11.01 -8.39 -2.35
CA ASN A 25 11.32 -9.16 -1.16
C ASN A 25 12.23 -8.37 -0.20
N ASN A 26 13.27 -7.71 -0.72
CA ASN A 26 14.14 -6.85 0.09
C ASN A 26 13.35 -5.70 0.75
N ARG A 27 12.48 -5.02 0.01
CA ARG A 27 11.62 -3.96 0.56
C ARG A 27 10.69 -4.48 1.65
N LEU A 28 10.11 -5.67 1.47
CA LEU A 28 9.24 -6.30 2.47
C LEU A 28 10.02 -6.63 3.74
N MET A 29 11.27 -7.09 3.62
CA MET A 29 12.17 -7.34 4.75
C MET A 29 12.53 -6.06 5.50
N ASP A 30 12.76 -4.95 4.79
CA ASP A 30 12.99 -3.64 5.40
C ASP A 30 11.75 -3.18 6.20
N ILE A 31 10.56 -3.32 5.60
CA ILE A 31 9.27 -3.02 6.26
C ILE A 31 9.10 -3.87 7.53
N LEU A 32 9.31 -5.18 7.43
CA LEU A 32 9.22 -6.11 8.56
C LEU A 32 10.18 -5.72 9.69
N THR A 33 11.41 -5.38 9.35
CA THR A 33 12.43 -4.93 10.31
C THR A 33 11.97 -3.66 11.02
N GLN A 34 11.47 -2.68 10.26
CA GLN A 34 11.01 -1.42 10.82
C GLN A 34 9.80 -1.60 11.74
N LEU A 35 8.82 -2.43 11.34
CA LEU A 35 7.67 -2.77 12.17
C LEU A 35 8.08 -3.47 13.47
N LYS A 36 9.03 -4.40 13.43
CA LYS A 36 9.57 -5.07 14.63
C LYS A 36 10.21 -4.07 15.60
N ILE A 37 11.01 -3.13 15.08
CA ILE A 37 11.61 -2.06 15.88
C ILE A 37 10.52 -1.22 16.56
N GLN A 38 9.48 -0.81 15.81
CA GLN A 38 8.40 0.00 16.36
C GLN A 38 7.57 -0.77 17.41
N SER A 39 7.29 -2.06 17.17
CA SER A 39 6.59 -2.92 18.13
C SER A 39 7.35 -3.00 19.46
N GLU A 40 8.67 -3.22 19.41
CA GLU A 40 9.52 -3.27 20.60
C GLU A 40 9.58 -1.90 21.32
N LYS A 41 9.62 -0.78 20.58
CA LYS A 41 9.51 0.56 21.19
C LYS A 41 8.19 0.76 21.92
N LEU A 42 7.06 0.32 21.35
CA LEU A 42 5.76 0.40 22.02
C LEU A 42 5.72 -0.50 23.26
N LYS A 43 6.29 -1.70 23.20
CA LYS A 43 6.42 -2.58 24.37
C LYS A 43 7.20 -1.91 25.50
N ARG A 44 8.35 -1.27 25.21
CA ARG A 44 9.11 -0.50 26.21
C ARG A 44 8.32 0.67 26.76
N THR A 45 7.59 1.38 25.90
CA THR A 45 6.73 2.50 26.30
C THR A 45 5.62 2.05 27.24
N TYR A 46 4.98 0.94 26.93
CA TYR A 46 3.97 0.31 27.80
C TYR A 46 4.55 -0.03 29.18
N GLN A 47 5.74 -0.63 29.25
CA GLN A 47 6.39 -0.94 30.53
C GLN A 47 6.68 0.32 31.36
N ARG A 48 7.13 1.42 30.73
CA ARG A 48 7.35 2.70 31.43
C ARG A 48 6.05 3.27 31.99
N LEU A 49 4.95 3.20 31.23
CA LEU A 49 3.63 3.66 31.70
C LEU A 49 3.16 2.84 32.90
N LEU A 50 3.36 1.51 32.90
CA LEU A 50 3.02 0.66 34.04
C LEU A 50 3.89 0.95 35.27
N ALA A 51 5.18 1.18 35.09
CA ALA A 51 6.06 1.55 36.20
C ALA A 51 5.61 2.87 36.83
N ARG A 52 5.27 3.87 35.99
CA ARG A 52 4.78 5.17 36.44
C ARG A 52 3.43 5.07 37.16
N ASP A 53 2.50 4.24 36.67
CA ASP A 53 1.22 3.95 37.32
C ASP A 53 1.43 3.45 38.75
N ARG A 54 2.33 2.48 38.95
CA ARG A 54 2.66 1.93 40.28
C ARG A 54 3.23 2.99 41.22
N THR A 55 4.19 3.78 40.75
CA THR A 55 4.79 4.85 41.56
C THR A 55 3.76 5.89 41.99
N LEU A 56 2.85 6.29 41.09
CA LEU A 56 1.79 7.24 41.43
C LEU A 56 0.75 6.62 42.35
N PHE A 57 0.46 5.33 42.20
CA PHE A 57 -0.46 4.63 43.09
C PHE A 57 0.07 4.59 44.52
N GLU A 58 1.35 4.31 44.72
CA GLU A 58 1.99 4.41 46.04
C GLU A 58 1.96 5.84 46.61
N ALA A 59 2.19 6.85 45.76
CA ALA A 59 2.09 8.26 46.16
C ALA A 59 0.65 8.65 46.54
N CYS A 60 -0.34 8.12 45.83
CA CYS A 60 -1.76 8.29 46.14
C CYS A 60 -2.12 7.71 47.51
N ILE A 61 -1.64 6.49 47.83
CA ILE A 61 -1.86 5.88 49.15
C ILE A 61 -1.24 6.74 50.26
N ARG A 62 -0.02 7.26 50.06
CA ARG A 62 0.61 8.15 51.05
C ARG A 62 -0.17 9.44 51.26
N ALA A 63 -0.62 10.07 50.18
CA ALA A 63 -1.44 11.28 50.27
C ALA A 63 -2.76 11.04 51.03
N GLU A 64 -3.43 9.90 50.81
CA GLU A 64 -4.61 9.49 51.59
C GLU A 64 -4.29 9.28 53.08
N GLN A 65 -3.17 8.65 53.41
CA GLN A 65 -2.73 8.45 54.80
C GLN A 65 -2.41 9.76 55.53
N GLU A 66 -1.87 10.73 54.80
CA GLU A 66 -1.57 12.08 55.29
C GLU A 66 -2.81 12.99 55.32
N LEU A 67 -3.98 12.49 54.91
CA LEU A 67 -5.23 13.25 54.75
C LEU A 67 -5.12 14.43 53.76
N ASP A 68 -4.12 14.39 52.86
CA ASP A 68 -3.92 15.34 51.77
C ASP A 68 -4.78 14.94 50.56
N ARG A 69 -6.08 15.21 50.70
CA ARG A 69 -7.09 14.80 49.70
C ARG A 69 -6.88 15.41 48.33
N ASP A 70 -6.43 16.66 48.25
CA ASP A 70 -6.23 17.33 46.97
C ASP A 70 -5.12 16.63 46.17
N ARG A 71 -4.00 16.26 46.81
CA ARG A 71 -2.95 15.48 46.14
C ARG A 71 -3.39 14.08 45.78
N ALA A 72 -4.15 13.40 46.65
CA ALA A 72 -4.68 12.08 46.34
C ALA A 72 -5.56 12.10 45.07
N VAL A 73 -6.43 13.10 44.93
CA VAL A 73 -7.28 13.30 43.74
C VAL A 73 -6.44 13.56 42.49
N ILE A 74 -5.40 14.41 42.58
CA ILE A 74 -4.49 14.67 41.45
C ILE A 74 -3.81 13.37 40.99
N TYR A 75 -3.26 12.58 41.92
CA TYR A 75 -2.61 11.32 41.58
C TYR A 75 -3.59 10.31 40.99
N ALA A 76 -4.81 10.21 41.52
CA ALA A 76 -5.84 9.33 40.99
C ALA A 76 -6.21 9.67 39.53
N ASN A 77 -6.36 10.95 39.21
CA ASN A 77 -6.64 11.41 37.85
C ASN A 77 -5.51 11.06 36.87
N GLU A 78 -4.26 11.27 37.28
CA GLU A 78 -3.09 10.94 36.45
C GLU A 78 -2.98 9.42 36.23
N ILE A 79 -3.21 8.60 37.26
CA ILE A 79 -3.27 7.14 37.15
C ILE A 79 -4.33 6.73 36.12
N ALA A 80 -5.54 7.31 36.18
CA ALA A 80 -6.60 7.00 35.23
C ALA A 80 -6.18 7.30 33.78
N GLN A 81 -5.50 8.43 33.57
CA GLN A 81 -4.98 8.83 32.26
C GLN A 81 -3.85 7.90 31.78
N LEU A 82 -2.88 7.57 32.63
CA LEU A 82 -1.82 6.61 32.31
C LEU A 82 -2.37 5.25 31.91
N ARG A 83 -3.43 4.78 32.59
CA ARG A 83 -4.11 3.52 32.24
C ARG A 83 -4.80 3.59 30.88
N LYS A 84 -5.37 4.74 30.52
CA LYS A 84 -5.95 4.95 29.19
C LYS A 84 -4.87 4.93 28.10
N MET A 85 -3.75 5.61 28.34
CA MET A 85 -2.60 5.63 27.44
C MET A 85 -1.99 4.23 27.29
N SER A 86 -1.79 3.51 28.40
CA SER A 86 -1.16 2.17 28.38
C SER A 86 -1.99 1.15 27.60
N ARG A 87 -3.32 1.18 27.74
CA ARG A 87 -4.22 0.35 26.92
C ARG A 87 -4.10 0.65 25.44
N THR A 88 -3.99 1.93 25.06
CA THR A 88 -3.84 2.34 23.67
C THR A 88 -2.52 1.83 23.11
N VAL A 89 -1.41 2.10 23.80
CA VAL A 89 -0.07 1.62 23.41
C VAL A 89 0.00 0.10 23.27
N LEU A 90 -0.60 -0.64 24.22
CA LEU A 90 -0.64 -2.11 24.17
C LEU A 90 -1.44 -2.62 22.95
N ARG A 91 -2.63 -2.06 22.69
CA ARG A 91 -3.45 -2.44 21.54
C ARG A 91 -2.75 -2.16 20.23
N SER A 92 -2.09 -1.00 20.13
CA SER A 92 -1.27 -0.64 18.98
C SER A 92 -0.12 -1.63 18.77
N GLN A 93 0.59 -2.00 19.83
CA GLN A 93 1.68 -2.98 19.78
C GLN A 93 1.20 -4.36 19.28
N ILE A 94 0.13 -4.91 19.85
CA ILE A 94 -0.47 -6.18 19.41
C ILE A 94 -0.92 -6.10 17.94
N SER A 95 -1.47 -4.96 17.54
CA SER A 95 -1.90 -4.74 16.15
C SER A 95 -0.71 -4.76 15.17
N LEU A 96 0.42 -4.17 15.55
CA LEU A 96 1.65 -4.26 14.75
C LEU A 96 2.19 -5.71 14.70
N GLU A 97 2.18 -6.45 15.81
CA GLU A 97 2.59 -7.87 15.80
C GLU A 97 1.72 -8.71 14.86
N LYS A 98 0.40 -8.47 14.86
CA LYS A 98 -0.51 -9.12 13.92
C LYS A 98 -0.17 -8.80 12.45
N VAL A 99 0.24 -7.56 12.16
CA VAL A 99 0.69 -7.18 10.82
C VAL A 99 1.99 -7.88 10.46
N ILE A 100 2.98 -7.88 11.37
CA ILE A 100 4.27 -8.55 11.18
C ILE A 100 4.07 -10.01 10.81
N LEU A 101 3.30 -10.77 11.61
CA LEU A 101 3.03 -12.19 11.35
C LEU A 101 2.39 -12.41 9.98
N ARG A 102 1.45 -11.54 9.57
CA ARG A 102 0.82 -11.64 8.25
C ARG A 102 1.80 -11.36 7.11
N LEU A 103 2.70 -10.38 7.27
CA LEU A 103 3.71 -10.08 6.26
C LEU A 103 4.77 -11.19 6.17
N GLU A 104 5.11 -11.85 7.28
CA GLU A 104 5.98 -13.04 7.29
C GLU A 104 5.34 -14.20 6.51
N THR A 105 4.03 -14.47 6.67
CA THR A 105 3.35 -15.49 5.86
C THR A 105 3.34 -15.18 4.37
N VAL A 106 3.30 -13.91 3.98
CA VAL A 106 3.36 -13.52 2.56
C VAL A 106 4.71 -13.86 1.94
N GLN A 107 5.77 -13.58 2.69
CA GLN A 107 7.13 -13.88 2.27
C GLN A 107 7.31 -15.38 1.96
N GLU A 108 6.62 -16.25 2.71
CA GLU A 108 6.70 -17.70 2.58
C GLU A 108 5.77 -18.28 1.49
N PHE A 109 4.58 -17.69 1.28
CA PHE A 109 3.52 -18.31 0.47
C PHE A 109 3.08 -17.51 -0.78
N GLY A 110 3.69 -16.36 -1.06
CA GLY A 110 3.60 -15.68 -2.37
C GLY A 110 2.30 -14.92 -2.68
N ASP A 111 1.34 -14.90 -1.77
CA ASP A 111 0.07 -14.19 -1.92
C ASP A 111 0.12 -12.78 -1.35
N VAL A 112 0.89 -11.95 -2.04
CA VAL A 112 1.30 -10.62 -1.56
C VAL A 112 0.11 -9.68 -1.39
N MET A 113 -0.80 -9.64 -2.36
CA MET A 113 -1.88 -8.65 -2.39
C MET A 113 -2.96 -8.89 -1.32
N ARG A 114 -3.31 -10.14 -1.00
CA ARG A 114 -4.34 -10.44 0.01
C ARG A 114 -3.93 -10.09 1.43
N ALA A 115 -2.64 -9.89 1.67
CA ALA A 115 -2.12 -9.58 3.00
C ALA A 115 -1.59 -8.15 3.15
N LEU A 116 -1.12 -7.51 2.07
CA LEU A 116 -0.68 -6.11 2.11
C LEU A 116 -1.84 -5.14 2.39
N ALA A 117 -2.98 -5.26 1.69
CA ALA A 117 -4.07 -4.29 1.85
C ALA A 117 -4.66 -4.23 3.29
N PRO A 118 -4.93 -5.37 3.97
CA PRO A 118 -5.31 -5.34 5.38
C PRO A 118 -4.21 -4.82 6.32
N ALA A 119 -2.93 -5.02 5.98
CA ALA A 119 -1.81 -4.54 6.77
C ALA A 119 -1.73 -3.00 6.75
N THR A 120 -1.84 -2.38 5.58
CA THR A 120 -1.85 -0.91 5.40
C THR A 120 -2.95 -0.26 6.24
N LYS A 121 -4.17 -0.81 6.23
CA LYS A 121 -5.28 -0.27 7.03
C LYS A 121 -4.98 -0.29 8.53
N ILE A 122 -4.41 -1.38 9.04
CA ILE A 122 -4.04 -1.50 10.46
C ILE A 122 -2.93 -0.51 10.81
N ILE A 123 -1.93 -0.35 9.94
CA ILE A 123 -0.82 0.60 10.14
C ILE A 123 -1.34 2.04 10.21
N LYS A 124 -2.21 2.46 9.29
CA LYS A 124 -2.84 3.80 9.32
C LYS A 124 -3.66 4.04 10.59
N GLN A 125 -4.40 3.04 11.05
CA GLN A 125 -5.13 3.12 12.32
C GLN A 125 -4.17 3.31 13.51
N VAL A 126 -3.15 2.46 13.61
CA VAL A 126 -2.17 2.51 14.70
C VAL A 126 -1.39 3.84 14.69
N GLN A 127 -1.02 4.33 13.51
CA GLN A 127 -0.41 5.65 13.34
C GLN A 127 -1.31 6.74 13.95
N SER A 128 -2.59 6.78 13.60
CA SER A 128 -3.53 7.77 14.13
C SER A 128 -3.65 7.70 15.66
N GLU A 129 -3.78 6.49 16.21
CA GLU A 129 -3.88 6.26 17.66
C GLU A 129 -2.64 6.74 18.43
N LEU A 130 -1.46 6.64 17.80
CA LEU A 130 -0.18 6.95 18.43
C LEU A 130 0.30 8.38 18.20
N SER A 131 -0.31 9.14 17.27
CA SER A 131 0.10 10.50 16.90
C SER A 131 0.29 11.44 18.11
N GLY A 132 -0.59 11.35 19.11
CA GLY A 132 -0.53 12.13 20.35
C GLY A 132 0.09 11.43 21.56
N LEU A 133 0.48 10.15 21.44
CA LEU A 133 0.99 9.35 22.56
C LEU A 133 2.46 8.96 22.39
N VAL A 134 2.82 8.48 21.19
CA VAL A 134 4.18 8.06 20.85
C VAL A 134 4.51 8.60 19.45
N PRO A 135 4.76 9.92 19.32
CA PRO A 135 4.90 10.58 18.02
C PRO A 135 6.02 10.00 17.15
N GLU A 136 7.13 9.57 17.77
CA GLU A 136 8.24 8.92 17.05
C GLU A 136 7.82 7.63 16.34
N VAL A 137 6.95 6.82 16.96
CA VAL A 137 6.45 5.58 16.36
C VAL A 137 5.43 5.93 15.28
N SER A 138 4.55 6.89 15.53
CA SER A 138 3.60 7.38 14.51
C SER A 138 4.33 7.87 13.25
N ALA A 139 5.40 8.64 13.39
CA ALA A 139 6.18 9.12 12.24
C ALA A 139 6.85 7.97 11.50
N ALA A 140 7.45 7.02 12.21
CA ALA A 140 8.04 5.83 11.60
C ALA A 140 7.02 4.97 10.86
N LEU A 141 5.80 4.82 11.41
CA LEU A 141 4.73 4.06 10.77
C LEU A 141 4.20 4.74 9.50
N ARG A 142 4.23 6.07 9.43
CA ARG A 142 3.95 6.79 8.19
C ARG A 142 4.95 6.42 7.08
N THR A 143 6.24 6.36 7.41
CA THR A 143 7.26 5.92 6.45
C THR A 143 7.03 4.47 6.02
N VAL A 144 6.64 3.59 6.96
CA VAL A 144 6.30 2.20 6.63
C VAL A 144 5.08 2.13 5.69
N ASP A 145 4.08 2.96 5.92
CA ASP A 145 2.89 3.06 5.08
C ASP A 145 3.24 3.45 3.63
N GLU A 146 4.09 4.47 3.45
CA GLU A 146 4.61 4.91 2.15
C GLU A 146 5.44 3.81 1.44
N MET A 147 6.25 3.06 2.21
CA MET A 147 6.99 1.90 1.69
C MET A 147 6.05 0.77 1.24
N LEU A 148 4.99 0.48 2.01
CA LEU A 148 3.99 -0.53 1.65
C LEU A 148 3.19 -0.14 0.41
N GLU A 149 2.79 1.13 0.28
CA GLU A 149 2.12 1.64 -0.93
C GLU A 149 3.00 1.46 -2.17
N THR A 150 4.31 1.72 -2.05
CA THR A 150 5.26 1.46 -3.15
C THR A 150 5.30 -0.02 -3.55
N VAL A 151 5.35 -0.94 -2.56
CA VAL A 151 5.35 -2.39 -2.82
C VAL A 151 4.04 -2.85 -3.48
N ILE A 152 2.90 -2.27 -3.07
CA ILE A 152 1.59 -2.57 -3.66
C ILE A 152 1.54 -2.14 -5.14
N ILE A 153 2.04 -0.94 -5.46
CA ILE A 153 2.10 -0.44 -6.84
C ILE A 153 3.00 -1.33 -7.71
N GLU A 154 4.20 -1.67 -7.21
CA GLU A 154 5.13 -2.57 -7.89
C GLU A 154 4.48 -3.96 -8.12
N ALA A 155 3.72 -4.49 -7.16
CA ALA A 155 3.04 -5.78 -7.26
C ALA A 155 1.88 -5.79 -8.27
N GLY A 156 1.11 -4.69 -8.32
CA GLY A 156 0.07 -4.49 -9.32
C GLY A 156 0.64 -4.52 -10.75
N ASN A 157 1.76 -3.84 -10.96
CA ASN A 157 2.43 -3.81 -12.27
C ASN A 157 2.98 -5.18 -12.69
N VAL A 158 3.49 -6.00 -11.75
CA VAL A 158 4.08 -7.32 -12.04
C VAL A 158 3.03 -8.39 -12.36
N THR A 159 1.86 -8.34 -11.74
CA THR A 159 0.82 -9.38 -11.88
C THR A 159 -0.04 -9.21 -13.12
N GLY A 160 0.06 -8.08 -13.84
CA GLY A 160 -0.83 -7.76 -14.96
C GLY A 160 -2.29 -7.57 -14.54
N ALA A 161 -2.58 -7.66 -13.24
CA ALA A 161 -3.82 -7.19 -12.67
C ALA A 161 -3.81 -5.67 -12.87
N GLN A 162 -4.56 -5.21 -13.88
CA GLN A 162 -4.85 -3.79 -14.04
C GLN A 162 -5.35 -3.31 -12.68
N VAL A 163 -4.54 -2.55 -11.95
CA VAL A 163 -5.03 -1.70 -10.88
C VAL A 163 -5.95 -0.75 -11.63
N SER A 164 -7.25 -1.04 -11.61
CA SER A 164 -8.25 -0.10 -12.09
C SER A 164 -8.12 1.09 -11.16
N VAL A 165 -7.34 2.09 -11.59
CA VAL A 165 -7.33 3.40 -10.97
C VAL A 165 -8.70 3.97 -11.28
N MET A 166 -9.66 3.65 -10.42
CA MET A 166 -11.00 4.19 -10.52
C MET A 166 -10.90 5.67 -10.13
N VAL A 167 -11.37 6.52 -11.02
CA VAL A 167 -11.58 7.94 -10.72
C VAL A 167 -12.55 8.01 -9.57
N SER A 168 -12.06 8.42 -8.41
CA SER A 168 -12.79 8.39 -7.14
C SER A 168 -13.73 9.58 -6.97
N ASP A 169 -13.57 10.63 -7.78
CA ASP A 169 -14.27 11.89 -7.65
C ASP A 169 -14.80 12.42 -8.99
N SER A 170 -15.99 13.01 -8.97
CA SER A 170 -16.66 13.53 -10.16
C SER A 170 -15.91 14.70 -10.80
N GLU A 171 -15.16 15.47 -10.01
CA GLU A 171 -14.32 16.57 -10.51
C GLU A 171 -13.14 16.02 -11.31
N ALA A 172 -12.47 14.98 -10.79
CA ALA A 172 -11.39 14.31 -11.50
C ALA A 172 -11.85 13.69 -12.83
N GLN A 173 -13.10 13.22 -12.91
CA GLN A 173 -13.68 12.70 -14.16
C GLN A 173 -13.81 13.80 -15.21
N LYS A 174 -14.31 14.98 -14.82
CA LYS A 174 -14.46 16.14 -15.73
C LYS A 174 -13.12 16.64 -16.24
N ILE A 175 -12.11 16.71 -15.37
CA ILE A 175 -10.75 17.13 -15.75
C ILE A 175 -10.16 16.19 -16.80
N LEU A 176 -10.36 14.88 -16.65
CA LEU A 176 -9.90 13.88 -17.63
C LEU A 176 -10.62 14.01 -18.97
N GLU A 177 -11.92 14.32 -18.94
CA GLU A 177 -12.74 14.54 -20.12
C GLU A 177 -12.29 15.78 -20.91
N GLU A 178 -12.07 16.90 -20.22
CA GLU A 178 -11.55 18.15 -20.80
C GLU A 178 -10.13 17.96 -21.37
N ALA A 179 -9.26 17.25 -20.65
CA ALA A 179 -7.92 16.95 -21.11
C ALA A 179 -7.92 16.07 -22.38
N ALA A 180 -8.83 15.08 -22.44
CA ALA A 180 -8.99 14.22 -23.62
C ALA A 180 -9.50 15.01 -24.84
N GLU A 181 -10.42 15.94 -24.63
CA GLU A 181 -10.97 16.79 -25.68
C GLU A 181 -9.90 17.74 -26.25
N ILE A 182 -9.10 18.38 -25.39
CA ILE A 182 -7.96 19.22 -25.80
C ILE A 182 -6.90 18.40 -26.54
N ALA A 183 -6.62 17.18 -26.09
CA ALA A 183 -5.68 16.29 -26.77
C ALA A 183 -6.18 15.91 -28.18
N ALA A 184 -7.47 15.61 -28.33
CA ALA A 184 -8.08 15.30 -29.62
C ALA A 184 -8.06 16.50 -30.57
N GLN A 185 -8.34 17.72 -30.07
CA GLN A 185 -8.23 18.95 -30.85
C GLN A 185 -6.79 19.20 -31.33
N ARG A 186 -5.79 19.01 -30.46
CA ARG A 186 -4.38 19.16 -30.82
C ARG A 186 -3.95 18.14 -31.87
N MET A 187 -4.38 16.89 -31.73
CA MET A 187 -4.11 15.84 -32.71
C MET A 187 -4.74 16.17 -34.08
N ASN A 188 -5.98 16.66 -34.12
CA ASN A 188 -6.63 17.11 -35.35
C ASN A 188 -5.99 18.36 -35.96
N SER A 189 -5.36 19.23 -35.17
CA SER A 189 -4.64 20.40 -35.68
C SER A 189 -3.23 20.09 -36.19
N GLN A 190 -2.61 18.99 -35.73
CA GLN A 190 -1.28 18.55 -36.13
C GLN A 190 -1.29 17.53 -37.28
N PHE A 191 -2.43 16.90 -37.57
CA PHE A 191 -2.62 16.09 -38.76
C PHE A 191 -3.31 16.91 -39.86
N PRO A 192 -2.64 17.23 -40.99
CA PRO A 192 -3.31 17.87 -42.11
C PRO A 192 -4.45 16.97 -42.61
N GLN A 193 -5.65 17.53 -42.74
CA GLN A 193 -6.75 16.83 -43.38
C GLN A 193 -6.32 16.46 -44.81
N LEU A 194 -6.55 15.20 -45.18
CA LEU A 194 -6.30 14.72 -46.55
C LEU A 194 -7.05 15.65 -47.52
N PRO A 195 -6.39 16.17 -48.56
CA PRO A 195 -7.03 17.07 -49.52
C PRO A 195 -8.30 16.44 -50.09
N GLU A 196 -9.38 17.24 -50.15
CA GLU A 196 -10.67 16.86 -50.78
C GLU A 196 -10.50 16.35 -52.23
N THR A 197 -9.34 16.56 -52.86
CA THR A 197 -9.00 16.02 -54.19
C THR A 197 -8.94 14.50 -54.27
N LEU A 198 -8.98 13.76 -53.15
CA LEU A 198 -9.11 12.29 -53.16
C LEU A 198 -10.55 11.78 -53.07
N LYS A 199 -11.54 12.65 -52.78
CA LYS A 199 -12.96 12.24 -52.79
C LYS A 199 -13.55 12.14 -54.20
N ASP A 200 -12.99 12.84 -55.18
CA ASP A 200 -13.47 12.76 -56.58
C ASP A 200 -12.94 11.55 -57.35
N LEU A 201 -11.92 10.84 -56.84
CA LEU A 201 -11.41 9.62 -57.49
C LEU A 201 -12.31 8.39 -57.29
N SER A 202 -13.33 8.48 -56.41
CA SER A 202 -14.31 7.40 -56.20
C SER A 202 -15.64 7.63 -56.93
N SER A 203 -15.88 8.79 -57.54
CA SER A 203 -17.10 9.08 -58.31
C SER A 203 -16.96 8.86 -59.82
N GLU A 204 -15.74 8.80 -60.38
CA GLU A 204 -15.53 8.57 -61.82
C GLU A 204 -15.46 7.10 -62.26
N GLN A 205 -15.39 6.13 -61.34
CA GLN A 205 -15.34 4.70 -61.71
C GLN A 205 -16.73 4.06 -61.98
N SER A 206 -17.83 4.78 -61.81
CA SER A 206 -19.19 4.22 -62.01
C SER A 206 -19.76 4.40 -63.42
N SER A 207 -19.20 5.27 -64.27
CA SER A 207 -19.83 5.64 -65.56
C SER A 207 -19.22 4.98 -66.80
N SER A 208 -18.08 4.29 -66.70
CA SER A 208 -17.35 3.76 -67.86
C SER A 208 -17.54 2.27 -68.15
N ASN A 209 -18.29 1.52 -67.33
CA ASN A 209 -18.41 0.05 -67.48
C ASN A 209 -19.74 -0.45 -68.11
N SER A 210 -20.52 0.41 -68.77
CA SER A 210 -21.80 0.00 -69.40
C SER A 210 -21.74 -0.22 -70.92
N LYS A 211 -20.58 -0.06 -71.56
CA LYS A 211 -20.44 -0.29 -73.01
C LYS A 211 -19.35 -1.31 -73.32
N LEU A 212 -19.63 -2.58 -73.07
CA LEU A 212 -19.12 -3.72 -73.84
C LEU A 212 -19.80 -5.00 -73.35
N ARG A 213 -21.09 -5.15 -73.70
CA ARG A 213 -21.75 -6.46 -73.71
C ARG A 213 -22.71 -6.54 -74.89
N ASN A 214 -22.30 -7.35 -75.87
CA ASN A 214 -23.08 -8.06 -76.90
C ASN A 214 -23.57 -7.20 -78.09
N PRO A 215 -23.77 -7.77 -79.28
CA PRO A 215 -24.23 -9.13 -79.60
C PRO A 215 -23.14 -10.20 -79.74
#